data_AF-A0A101I903-F1
#
_entry.id   AF-A0A101I903-F1
#
_cell.length_a   1.000
_cell.length_b   1.000
_cell.length_c   1.000
_cell.angle_alpha   90.00
_cell.angle_beta   90.00
_cell.angle_gamma   90.00
#
_symmetry.space_group_name_H-M   'P 1'
#
loop_
_entity.id
_entity.type
_entity.pdbx_description
1 polymer ?
#
loop_
_entity_poly.entity_id
_entity_poly.type
_entity_poly.pdbx_seq_one_letter_code
_entity_poly.pdbx_strand_id
1 'polypeptide(L)'
;MEVEKIPAGSDGIVVLPYFMGERSPIWDPFAKGVFFGVTLVHTRAHMYKALMEGAGYALRHNIENGIKAGLKLDDECWIVGGVAKSAAWNRIFADIT
;
A
#
# COMPACT_ATOMS: atom_id res chain seq x y z
N MET A 1 -8.34 -12.15 -8.99
CA MET A 1 -7.01 -12.76 -8.67
C MET A 1 -7.12 -13.54 -7.36
N GLU A 2 -6.19 -14.45 -7.02
CA GLU A 2 -6.21 -15.12 -5.70
C GLU A 2 -6.20 -14.14 -4.51
N VAL A 3 -5.59 -12.96 -4.69
CA VAL A 3 -5.56 -11.90 -3.66
C VAL A 3 -6.96 -11.38 -3.27
N GLU A 4 -7.95 -11.43 -4.18
CA GLU A 4 -9.31 -10.97 -3.88
C GLU A 4 -10.03 -11.90 -2.89
N LYS A 5 -9.55 -13.15 -2.76
CA LYS A 5 -10.11 -14.13 -1.81
C LYS A 5 -9.56 -13.95 -0.40
N ILE A 6 -8.44 -13.23 -0.25
CA ILE A 6 -7.88 -12.91 1.06
C ILE A 6 -8.67 -11.72 1.64
N PRO A 7 -9.10 -11.75 2.91
CA PRO A 7 -9.76 -10.61 3.56
C PRO A 7 -8.88 -9.35 3.59
N ALA A 8 -9.49 -8.18 3.80
CA ALA A 8 -8.72 -6.93 3.98
C ALA A 8 -7.82 -7.02 5.22
N GLY A 9 -6.62 -6.44 5.12
CA GLY A 9 -5.61 -6.49 6.18
C GLY A 9 -4.73 -7.75 6.16
N SER A 10 -4.87 -8.59 5.13
CA SER A 10 -3.99 -9.74 4.84
C SER A 10 -3.70 -10.62 6.06
N ASP A 11 -4.71 -10.85 6.90
CA ASP A 11 -4.65 -11.60 8.17
C ASP A 11 -3.53 -11.14 9.13
N GLY A 12 -3.29 -9.82 9.16
CA GLY A 12 -2.39 -9.18 10.11
C GLY A 12 -0.96 -9.01 9.60
N ILE A 13 -0.69 -9.33 8.33
CA ILE A 13 0.61 -9.00 7.72
C ILE A 13 0.69 -7.49 7.48
N VAL A 14 1.72 -6.86 8.03
CA VAL A 14 2.08 -5.47 7.75
C VAL A 14 3.29 -5.43 6.84
N VAL A 15 3.22 -4.61 5.79
CA VAL A 15 4.32 -4.41 4.85
C VAL A 15 4.80 -2.98 4.85
N LEU A 16 6.10 -2.80 5.07
CA LEU A 16 6.81 -1.57 4.75
C LEU A 16 7.44 -1.76 3.37
N PRO A 17 6.99 -1.04 2.32
CA PRO A 17 7.42 -1.31 0.94
C PRO A 17 8.77 -0.69 0.55
N TYR A 18 9.64 -0.39 1.53
CA TYR A 18 10.89 0.36 1.34
C TYR A 18 12.05 -0.48 0.79
N PHE A 19 11.79 -1.30 -0.23
CA PHE A 19 12.78 -2.23 -0.79
C PHE A 19 13.97 -1.54 -1.49
N MET A 20 13.87 -0.23 -1.76
CA MET A 20 14.94 0.61 -2.32
C MET A 20 15.13 1.91 -1.51
N GLY A 21 14.96 1.85 -0.18
CA GLY A 21 14.80 3.07 0.62
C GLY A 21 13.44 3.71 0.38
N GLU A 22 13.26 4.91 0.90
CA GLU A 22 12.04 5.68 0.67
C GLU A 22 12.34 7.18 0.52
N ARG A 23 11.65 7.83 -0.42
CA ARG A 23 11.65 9.28 -0.55
C ARG A 23 10.49 9.80 0.29
N SER A 24 9.43 10.30 -0.33
CA SER A 24 8.28 10.77 0.42
C SER A 24 7.51 9.59 1.05
N PRO A 25 7.11 9.69 2.33
CA PRO A 25 7.21 10.88 3.17
C PRO A 25 8.37 10.86 4.19
N ILE A 26 9.10 9.75 4.35
CA ILE A 26 10.07 9.57 5.45
C ILE A 26 11.50 10.03 5.13
N TRP A 27 11.83 10.15 3.84
CA TRP A 27 13.11 10.62 3.31
C TRP A 27 14.34 9.87 3.85
N ASP A 28 14.25 8.54 3.88
CA ASP A 28 15.31 7.68 4.38
C ASP A 28 15.84 6.74 3.27
N PRO A 29 17.05 7.00 2.74
CA PRO A 29 17.66 6.14 1.72
C PRO A 29 18.11 4.78 2.27
N PHE A 30 18.19 4.62 3.59
CA PHE A 30 18.61 3.38 4.25
C PHE A 30 17.43 2.51 4.69
N ALA A 31 16.20 3.01 4.60
CA ALA A 31 14.99 2.25 4.88
C ALA A 31 14.96 0.92 4.11
N LYS A 32 14.38 -0.11 4.75
CA LYS A 32 14.33 -1.48 4.21
C LYS A 32 12.90 -1.98 4.16
N GLY A 33 12.65 -2.84 3.17
CA GLY A 33 11.38 -3.54 3.06
C GLY A 33 11.20 -4.52 4.21
N VAL A 34 10.01 -4.57 4.79
CA VAL A 34 9.66 -5.43 5.92
C VAL A 34 8.35 -6.13 5.65
N PHE A 35 8.30 -7.43 5.94
CA PHE A 35 7.05 -8.16 6.19
C PHE A 35 7.00 -8.50 7.67
N PHE A 36 6.03 -7.96 8.38
CA PHE A 36 5.83 -8.18 9.81
C PHE A 36 4.53 -8.95 10.04
N GLY A 37 4.51 -9.83 11.07
CA GLY A 37 3.33 -10.62 11.41
C GLY A 37 3.12 -11.90 10.59
N VAL A 38 4.12 -12.35 9.82
CA VAL A 38 4.00 -13.57 9.00
C VAL A 38 3.99 -14.83 9.86
N THR A 39 3.05 -15.74 9.60
CA THR A 39 2.93 -17.07 10.25
C THR A 39 2.71 -18.16 9.20
N LEU A 40 2.63 -19.43 9.64
CA LEU A 40 2.44 -20.57 8.74
C LEU A 40 1.04 -20.65 8.10
N VAL A 41 0.05 -19.89 8.57
CA VAL A 41 -1.27 -19.85 7.92
C VAL A 41 -1.28 -19.01 6.65
N HIS A 42 -0.29 -18.12 6.50
CA HIS A 42 -0.22 -17.22 5.37
C HIS A 42 0.29 -17.92 4.11
N THR A 43 -0.44 -17.69 3.02
CA THR A 43 -0.10 -18.18 1.69
C THR A 43 0.57 -17.10 0.85
N ARG A 44 1.07 -17.48 -0.33
CA ARG A 44 1.59 -16.53 -1.33
C ARG A 44 0.59 -15.41 -1.66
N ALA A 45 -0.71 -15.72 -1.67
CA ALA A 45 -1.75 -14.72 -1.91
C ALA A 45 -1.83 -13.67 -0.79
N HIS A 46 -1.61 -14.05 0.48
CA HIS A 46 -1.53 -13.11 1.59
C HIS A 46 -0.33 -12.19 1.42
N MET A 47 0.84 -12.73 1.08
CA MET A 47 2.05 -11.95 0.86
C MET A 47 1.87 -10.92 -0.26
N TYR A 48 1.22 -11.31 -1.36
CA TYR A 48 0.92 -10.38 -2.45
C TYR A 48 -0.08 -9.31 -2.04
N LYS A 49 -1.18 -9.70 -1.38
CA LYS A 49 -2.18 -8.71 -0.96
C LYS A 49 -1.59 -7.73 0.04
N ALA A 50 -0.79 -8.20 0.99
CA ALA A 50 -0.14 -7.35 1.98
C ALA A 50 0.82 -6.35 1.34
N LEU A 51 1.54 -6.75 0.28
CA LEU A 51 2.37 -5.84 -0.50
C LEU A 51 1.53 -4.79 -1.23
N MET A 52 0.38 -5.19 -1.78
CA MET A 52 -0.55 -4.26 -2.44
C MET A 52 -1.14 -3.25 -1.45
N GLU A 53 -1.60 -3.72 -0.29
CA GLU A 53 -2.10 -2.89 0.81
C GLU A 53 -1.01 -1.96 1.33
N GLY A 54 0.23 -2.45 1.50
CA GLY A 54 1.38 -1.63 1.91
C GLY A 54 1.67 -0.46 0.97
N ALA A 55 1.57 -0.68 -0.35
CA ALA A 55 1.67 0.41 -1.32
C ALA A 55 0.47 1.38 -1.25
N GLY A 56 -0.74 0.87 -0.99
CA GLY A 56 -1.92 1.70 -0.70
C GLY A 56 -1.71 2.60 0.51
N TYR A 57 -1.20 2.06 1.61
CA TYR A 57 -0.88 2.83 2.81
C TYR A 57 0.28 3.81 2.60
N ALA A 58 1.26 3.48 1.74
CA ALA A 58 2.30 4.44 1.37
C ALA A 58 1.72 5.65 0.63
N LEU A 59 0.73 5.45 -0.26
CA LEU A 59 0.00 6.55 -0.91
C LEU A 59 -0.79 7.37 0.13
N ARG A 60 -1.56 6.72 1.00
CA ARG A 60 -2.30 7.39 2.07
C ARG A 60 -1.39 8.22 2.97
N HIS A 61 -0.23 7.68 3.34
CA HIS A 61 0.73 8.40 4.18
C HIS A 61 1.27 9.65 3.47
N ASN A 62 1.46 9.60 2.14
CA ASN A 62 1.80 10.79 1.35
C ASN A 62 0.65 11.80 1.31
N ILE A 63 -0.59 11.36 1.09
CA ILE A 63 -1.79 12.20 1.11
C ILE A 63 -1.91 12.93 2.45
N GLU A 64 -1.83 12.20 3.56
CA GLU A 64 -1.96 12.76 4.91
C GLU A 64 -0.84 13.78 5.22
N ASN A 65 0.40 13.51 4.81
CA ASN A 65 1.49 14.48 4.98
C ASN A 65 1.31 15.71 4.10
N GLY A 66 0.80 15.53 2.88
CA GLY A 66 0.49 16.64 1.98
C GLY A 66 -0.56 17.57 2.57
N ILE A 67 -1.67 17.01 3.07
CA ILE A 67 -2.73 17.77 3.75
C ILE A 67 -2.17 18.50 4.97
N LYS A 68 -1.35 17.84 5.80
CA LYS A 68 -0.67 18.48 6.95
C LYS A 68 0.25 19.63 6.53
N ALA A 69 0.87 19.56 5.36
CA ALA A 69 1.68 20.62 4.79
C ALA A 69 0.85 21.74 4.13
N GLY A 70 -0.48 21.65 4.15
CA GLY A 70 -1.40 22.66 3.61
C GLY A 70 -1.82 22.45 2.16
N LEU A 71 -1.50 21.30 1.55
CA LEU A 71 -2.04 20.94 0.23
C LEU A 71 -3.55 20.74 0.34
N LYS A 72 -4.29 21.36 -0.59
CA LYS A 72 -5.71 21.09 -0.81
C LYS A 72 -5.80 20.07 -1.94
N LEU A 73 -6.39 18.92 -1.66
CA LEU A 73 -6.65 17.88 -2.65
C LEU A 73 -8.09 18.02 -3.16
N ASP A 74 -8.30 17.64 -4.41
CA ASP A 74 -9.64 17.52 -4.98
C ASP A 74 -10.37 16.31 -4.37
N ASP A 75 -11.70 16.32 -4.46
CA ASP A 75 -12.55 15.21 -3.99
C ASP A 75 -12.39 13.94 -4.83
N GLU A 76 -11.74 14.04 -6.00
CA GLU A 76 -11.49 12.94 -6.93
C GLU A 76 -10.00 12.60 -7.01
N CYS A 77 -9.68 11.30 -6.99
CA CYS A 77 -8.33 10.79 -7.19
C CYS A 77 -8.25 9.94 -8.46
N TRP A 78 -7.34 10.29 -9.37
CA TRP A 78 -7.14 9.59 -10.63
C TRP A 78 -5.97 8.61 -10.53
N ILE A 79 -6.25 7.32 -10.73
CA ILE A 79 -5.22 6.28 -10.78
C ILE A 79 -4.74 6.10 -12.22
N VAL A 80 -3.44 6.29 -12.43
CA VAL A 80 -2.79 6.17 -13.75
C VAL A 80 -1.64 5.16 -13.74
N GLY A 81 -1.10 4.85 -14.92
CA GLY A 81 0.02 3.92 -15.08
C GLY A 81 -0.39 2.45 -15.08
N GLY A 82 0.59 1.55 -14.89
CA GLY A 82 0.37 0.10 -15.02
C GLY A 82 -0.61 -0.48 -13.99
N VAL A 83 -0.64 0.08 -12.78
CA VAL A 83 -1.53 -0.35 -11.68
C VAL A 83 -3.00 -0.13 -12.01
N ALA A 84 -3.33 0.90 -12.80
CA ALA A 84 -4.70 1.24 -13.18
C ALA A 84 -5.42 0.13 -13.97
N LYS A 85 -4.65 -0.77 -14.61
CA LYS A 85 -5.19 -1.92 -15.36
C LYS A 85 -5.71 -3.05 -14.45
N SER A 86 -5.42 -3.01 -13.16
CA SER A 86 -5.81 -4.05 -12.20
C SER A 86 -6.97 -3.58 -11.33
N ALA A 87 -8.12 -4.24 -11.48
CA ALA A 87 -9.29 -3.97 -10.65
C ALA A 87 -9.01 -4.16 -9.15
N ALA A 88 -8.19 -5.16 -8.79
CA ALA A 88 -7.80 -5.40 -7.41
C ALA A 88 -6.97 -4.24 -6.82
N TRP A 89 -6.02 -3.69 -7.59
CA TRP A 89 -5.25 -2.51 -7.17
C TRP A 89 -6.16 -1.30 -7.00
N ASN A 90 -7.01 -1.02 -7.99
CA ASN A 90 -7.93 0.12 -7.96
C ASN A 90 -8.84 0.06 -6.73
N ARG A 91 -9.37 -1.13 -6.39
CA ARG A 91 -10.20 -1.31 -5.21
C ARG A 91 -9.42 -1.10 -3.91
N ILE A 92 -8.21 -1.65 -3.79
CA ILE A 92 -7.38 -1.48 -2.59
C ILE A 92 -7.03 -0.01 -2.36
N PHE A 93 -6.64 0.74 -3.40
CA PHE A 93 -6.38 2.17 -3.26
C PHE A 93 -7.65 2.91 -2.83
N ALA A 94 -8.78 2.69 -3.50
CA ALA A 94 -10.05 3.35 -3.18
C ALA A 94 -10.58 3.02 -1.78
N ASP A 95 -10.29 1.83 -1.23
CA ASP A 95 -10.69 1.46 0.13
C ASP A 95 -9.77 2.09 1.21
N ILE A 96 -8.50 2.36 0.87
CA ILE A 96 -7.50 2.85 1.83
C ILE A 96 -7.49 4.39 1.91
N THR A 97 -7.61 5.08 0.77
CA THR A 97 -7.46 6.54 0.64
C THR A 97 -8.80 7.23 0.55
#